data_AF-A0A9D7HTU9-F1
#
_entry.id   AF-A0A9D7HTU9-F1
#
_cell.length_a   1.000
_cell.length_b   1.000
_cell.length_c   1.000
_cell.angle_alpha   90.00
_cell.angle_beta   90.00
_cell.angle_gamma   90.00
#
_symmetry.space_group_name_H-M   'P 1'
#
loop_
_entity.id
_entity.type
_entity.pdbx_description
1 polymer ?
#
loop_
_entity_poly.entity_id
_entity_poly.type
_entity_poly.pdbx_seq_one_letter_code
_entity_poly.pdbx_strand_id
1 'polypeptide(L)' 'MRIIAFITEGPVIREILGHLGEPTSPPRLMPARGPPLWEMHDGGSDGIDPQAQPMPDYEFD' A
#
# COMPACT_ATOMS: atom_id res chain seq x y z
N MET A 1 5.53 -0.47 20.58
CA MET A 1 5.64 -1.83 19.99
C MET A 1 6.97 -2.43 20.39
N ARG A 2 7.03 -3.74 20.68
CA ARG A 2 8.26 -4.46 21.03
C ARG A 2 8.33 -5.73 20.18
N ILE A 3 9.42 -5.90 19.41
CA ILE A 3 9.70 -7.14 18.69
C ILE A 3 10.35 -8.12 19.68
N ILE A 4 9.87 -9.38 19.70
CA ILE A 4 10.31 -10.40 20.66
C ILE A 4 11.17 -11.51 20.06
N ALA A 5 11.15 -11.68 18.73
CA ALA A 5 11.94 -12.67 18.02
C ALA A 5 12.07 -12.30 16.53
N PHE A 6 13.07 -12.88 15.86
CA PHE A 6 13.21 -12.89 14.40
C PHE A 6 13.54 -14.33 13.99
N ILE A 7 12.75 -14.90 13.08
CA ILE A 7 12.82 -16.30 12.67
C ILE A 7 13.07 -16.34 11.17
N THR A 8 14.02 -17.16 10.71
CA THR A 8 14.40 -17.24 9.29
C THR A 8 14.31 -18.66 8.72
N GLU A 9 14.14 -19.65 9.58
CA GLU A 9 14.08 -21.06 9.26
C GLU A 9 12.73 -21.39 8.62
N GLY A 10 12.74 -21.68 7.32
CA GLY A 10 11.54 -22.01 6.56
C GLY A 10 10.63 -23.08 7.20
N PRO A 11 11.15 -24.19 7.73
CA PRO A 11 10.33 -25.20 8.41
C PRO A 11 9.57 -24.63 9.62
N VAL A 12 10.25 -23.83 10.46
CA VAL A 12 9.66 -23.21 11.66
C VAL A 12 8.55 -22.25 11.27
N ILE A 13 8.79 -21.43 10.23
CA ILE A 13 7.78 -20.51 9.70
C ILE A 13 6.52 -21.27 9.26
N ARG A 14 6.68 -22.41 8.58
CA ARG A 14 5.55 -23.24 8.12
C ARG A 14 4.77 -23.86 9.26
N GLU A 15 5.44 -24.32 10.32
CA GLU A 15 4.77 -24.86 11.51
C GLU A 15 3.94 -23.79 12.21
N ILE A 16 4.49 -22.58 12.36
CA ILE A 16 3.76 -21.44 12.94
C ILE A 16 2.54 -21.10 12.09
N LEU A 17 2.71 -20.93 10.77
CA LEU A 17 1.60 -20.64 9.85
C LEU A 17 0.53 -21.74 9.89
N GLY A 18 0.95 -23.01 9.90
CA GLY A 18 0.03 -24.15 10.02
C GLY A 18 -0.76 -24.15 11.33
N HIS A 19 -0.12 -23.78 12.45
CA HIS A 19 -0.80 -23.64 13.74
C HIS A 19 -1.84 -22.50 13.74
N LEU A 20 -1.57 -21.42 13.00
CA LEU A 20 -2.49 -20.29 12.85
C LEU A 20 -3.61 -20.54 11.84
N GLY A 21 -3.53 -21.61 11.03
CA GLY A 21 -4.45 -21.87 9.93
C GLY A 21 -4.19 -21.02 8.68
N GLU A 22 -3.01 -20.40 8.60
CA GLU A 22 -2.59 -19.58 7.46
C GLU A 22 -2.01 -20.44 6.33
N PRO A 23 -2.05 -19.97 5.07
CA PRO A 23 -1.38 -20.64 3.96
C PRO A 23 0.13 -20.79 4.21
N THR A 24 0.64 -22.02 4.10
CA THR A 24 2.08 -22.32 4.25
C THR A 24 2.86 -22.19 2.94
N SER A 25 2.15 -22.12 1.82
CA SER A 25 2.71 -21.85 0.50
C SER A 25 2.82 -20.35 0.26
N PRO A 26 3.87 -19.89 -0.46
CA PRO A 26 3.95 -18.49 -0.84
C PRO A 26 2.77 -18.09 -1.74
N PRO A 27 2.34 -16.82 -1.70
CA PRO A 27 1.31 -16.33 -2.61
C PRO A 27 1.81 -16.47 -4.06
N ARG A 28 0.86 -16.68 -4.98
CA ARG A 28 1.18 -16.68 -6.40
C ARG A 28 1.69 -15.29 -6.80
N LEU A 29 2.78 -15.26 -7.56
CA LEU A 29 3.27 -14.03 -8.16
C LEU A 29 2.18 -13.45 -9.07
N MET A 30 1.77 -12.22 -8.78
CA MET A 30 0.89 -11.45 -9.66
C MET A 30 1.76 -10.58 -10.58
N PRO A 31 1.29 -10.28 -11.81
CA PRO A 31 1.91 -9.24 -12.62
C PRO A 31 2.02 -7.92 -11.86
N ALA A 32 2.99 -7.09 -12.24
CA ALA A 32 3.07 -5.73 -11.73
C ALA A 32 1.71 -5.05 -11.91
N ARG A 33 1.21 -4.42 -10.85
CA ARG A 33 -0.02 -3.62 -10.95
C ARG A 33 0.25 -2.48 -11.93
N GLY A 34 -0.76 -2.12 -12.72
CA GLY A 34 -0.70 -0.93 -13.56
C GLY A 34 -0.60 0.35 -12.72
N PRO A 35 -0.36 1.49 -13.36
CA PRO A 35 -0.40 2.80 -12.72
C PRO A 35 -1.68 2.96 -11.87
N PRO A 36 -1.62 3.65 -10.73
CA PRO A 36 -2.83 4.01 -9.99
C PRO A 36 -3.82 4.79 -10.88
N LEU A 37 -5.12 4.63 -10.61
CA LEU A 37 -6.22 5.06 -11.50
C LEU A 37 -6.21 6.55 -11.90
N TRP A 38 -5.70 7.43 -11.04
CA TRP A 38 -5.53 8.86 -11.30
C TRP A 38 -4.45 9.22 -12.34
N GLU A 39 -3.49 8.33 -12.61
CA GLU A 39 -2.44 8.53 -13.63
C GLU A 39 -2.93 8.19 -15.05
N MET A 40 -4.15 7.61 -15.18
CA MET A 40 -4.80 7.37 -16.48
C MET A 40 -5.69 8.54 -16.94
N HIS A 41 -5.82 9.59 -16.14
CA HIS A 41 -6.62 10.79 -16.47
C HIS A 41 -5.82 11.88 -17.22
N ASP A 42 -4.77 11.51 -17.98
CA ASP A 42 -4.14 12.44 -18.92
C ASP A 42 -4.75 12.29 -20.31
N GLY A 43 -5.88 12.98 -20.52
CA GLY A 43 -6.64 12.91 -21.76
C GLY A 43 -7.70 14.01 -21.85
N GLY A 44 -7.32 15.25 -21.56
CA GLY A 44 -8.12 16.45 -21.84
C GLY A 44 -8.64 17.18 -20.60
N SER A 45 -7.78 17.93 -19.92
CA SER A 45 -8.24 19.04 -19.08
C SER A 45 -8.57 20.23 -20.00
N ASP A 46 -9.81 20.32 -20.46
CA ASP A 46 -10.37 21.63 -20.80
C ASP A 46 -11.56 21.87 -19.86
N GLY A 47 -11.30 22.68 -18.82
CA GLY A 47 -12.33 23.22 -17.94
C GLY A 47 -12.36 22.68 -16.52
N ILE A 48 -11.83 23.53 -15.62
CA ILE A 48 -12.04 23.59 -14.16
C ILE A 48 -11.21 22.59 -13.32
N ASP A 49 -10.27 23.14 -12.55
CA ASP A 49 -9.57 22.44 -11.46
C ASP A 49 -10.49 22.37 -10.22
N PRO A 50 -11.00 21.19 -9.84
CA PRO A 50 -11.82 21.02 -8.62
C PRO A 50 -10.98 21.08 -7.32
N GLN A 51 -9.66 21.16 -7.39
CA GLN A 51 -8.73 21.18 -6.26
C GLN A 51 -8.03 22.52 -6.02
N ALA A 52 -8.40 23.60 -6.73
CA ALA A 52 -7.96 24.94 -6.38
C ALA A 52 -8.56 25.35 -5.02
N GLN A 53 -7.97 24.86 -3.92
CA GLN A 53 -8.24 25.31 -2.57
C GLN A 53 -7.77 26.77 -2.48
N PRO A 54 -8.62 27.71 -2.00
CA PRO A 54 -8.17 29.08 -1.78
C PRO A 54 -7.00 29.08 -0.81
N MET A 55 -6.00 29.92 -1.09
CA MET A 55 -4.84 30.08 -0.21
C MET A 55 -5.35 30.47 1.18
N PRO A 56 -5.02 29.72 2.24
CA PRO A 56 -5.50 30.04 3.57
C PRO A 56 -4.87 31.36 4.05
N ASP A 57 -5.70 32.28 4.54
CA ASP A 57 -5.27 33.53 5.15
C ASP A 57 -4.62 33.23 6.51
N TYR A 58 -3.29 33.10 6.55
CA TYR A 58 -2.54 32.89 7.79
C TYR A 58 -2.05 34.24 8.34
N GLU A 59 -2.61 34.69 9.46
CA GLU A 59 -2.13 35.83 10.24
C GLU A 59 -1.18 35.33 11.34
N PHE A 60 0.06 35.82 11.35
CA PHE A 60 1.07 35.52 12.39
C PHE A 60 1.11 36.70 13.37
N ASP A 61 0.82 36.46 14.65
CA ASP A 61 1.11 37.37 15.79
C ASP A 61 2.58 37.21 16.22
#